data_AF-A0A7J2R9N6-F1
#
_entry.id   AF-A0A7J2R9N6-F1
#
_cell.length_a   1.000
_cell.length_b   1.000
_cell.length_c   1.000
_cell.angle_alpha   90.00
_cell.angle_beta   90.00
_cell.angle_gamma   90.00
#
_symmetry.space_group_name_H-M   'P 1'
#
loop_
_entity.id
_entity.type
_entity.pdbx_description
1 polymer ?
#
loop_
_entity_poly.entity_id
_entity_poly.type
_entity_poly.pdbx_seq_one_letter_code
_entity_poly.pdbx_strand_id
1 'polypeptide(L)'
;MFELYKHKKHEISIGIAIIKQVIQNIGNPLDAIREAMSNSCAKEVDASYFKIIIFYDGSFGWSFILEDDGIGMDYTGEKDPAKQGRLDKFLNLAYSGVAGLKSDEFGFKGLGSKLMYLCRKLEIDTKTKK
;
A
#
# COMPACT_ATOMS: atom_id res chain seq x y z
N MET A 1 -23.85 -12.26 -12.81
CA MET A 1 -22.96 -13.44 -12.68
C MET A 1 -22.13 -13.19 -11.43
N PHE A 2 -22.37 -13.93 -10.34
CA PHE A 2 -21.57 -13.80 -9.11
C PHE A 2 -20.30 -14.63 -9.31
N GLU A 3 -19.17 -13.98 -9.58
CA GLU A 3 -17.87 -14.66 -9.47
C GLU A 3 -17.61 -14.94 -7.99
N LEU A 4 -17.63 -16.21 -7.61
CA LEU A 4 -17.16 -16.67 -6.31
C LEU A 4 -15.64 -16.47 -6.27
N TYR A 5 -15.21 -15.39 -5.61
CA TYR A 5 -13.80 -15.09 -5.41
C TYR A 5 -13.16 -16.19 -4.53
N LYS A 6 -12.28 -17.01 -5.10
CA LYS A 6 -11.53 -18.01 -4.34
C LYS A 6 -10.36 -17.33 -3.65
N HIS A 7 -10.38 -17.32 -2.32
CA HIS A 7 -9.23 -16.87 -1.53
C HIS A 7 -7.98 -17.69 -1.89
N LYS A 8 -6.92 -17.00 -2.32
CA LYS A 8 -5.60 -17.59 -2.56
C LYS A 8 -4.64 -17.08 -1.50
N LYS A 9 -3.93 -18.00 -0.85
CA LYS A 9 -2.85 -17.63 0.08
C LYS A 9 -1.59 -17.41 -0.73
N HIS A 10 -0.92 -16.29 -0.46
CA HIS A 10 0.38 -15.96 -1.01
C HIS A 10 1.37 -15.84 0.12
N GLU A 11 2.52 -16.50 0.00
CA GLU A 11 3.65 -16.26 0.89
C GLU A 11 4.46 -15.10 0.32
N ILE A 12 4.55 -14.02 1.09
CA ILE A 12 5.31 -12.85 0.70
C ILE A 12 6.66 -12.94 1.42
N SER A 13 7.73 -13.21 0.67
CA SER A 13 9.10 -13.11 1.17
C SER A 13 9.52 -11.64 1.17
N ILE A 14 8.92 -10.89 2.07
CA ILE A 14 9.37 -9.53 2.38
C ILE A 14 10.69 -9.65 3.15
N GLY A 15 11.60 -8.71 2.97
CA GLY A 15 12.69 -8.47 3.92
C GLY A 15 12.10 -8.01 5.26
N ILE A 16 11.56 -8.94 6.06
CA ILE A 16 10.84 -8.67 7.32
C ILE A 16 11.70 -7.84 8.27
N ALA A 17 13.01 -8.08 8.27
CA ALA A 17 13.97 -7.29 9.04
C ALA A 17 13.96 -5.80 8.65
N ILE A 18 13.85 -5.49 7.36
CA ILE A 18 13.82 -4.11 6.85
C ILE A 18 12.48 -3.46 7.21
N ILE A 19 11.36 -4.17 7.05
CA ILE A 19 10.05 -3.63 7.46
C ILE A 19 10.03 -3.36 8.97
N LYS A 20 10.54 -4.30 9.78
CA LYS A 20 10.68 -4.10 11.23
C LYS A 20 11.52 -2.87 11.56
N GLN A 21 12.65 -2.65 10.87
CA GLN A 21 13.46 -1.46 11.07
C GLN A 21 12.74 -0.17 10.67
N VAL A 22 12.03 -0.15 9.53
CA VAL A 22 11.24 1.02 9.12
C VAL A 22 10.18 1.32 10.17
N ILE A 23 9.46 0.30 10.63
CA ILE A 23 8.40 0.44 11.64
C ILE A 23 8.94 0.89 12.99
N GLN A 24 10.07 0.35 13.45
CA GLN A 24 10.69 0.69 14.73
C GLN A 24 11.20 2.13 14.79
N ASN A 25 11.47 2.75 13.65
CA ASN A 25 11.92 4.14 13.56
C ASN A 25 10.77 5.14 13.36
N ILE A 26 9.51 4.69 13.38
CA ILE A 26 8.35 5.59 13.30
C ILE A 26 8.20 6.34 14.61
N GLY A 27 8.18 7.66 14.54
CA GLY A 27 7.94 8.53 15.68
C GLY A 27 6.45 8.73 16.00
N ASN A 28 5.57 8.70 14.98
CA ASN A 28 4.15 8.99 15.14
C ASN A 28 3.25 8.04 14.32
N PRO A 29 2.24 7.38 14.92
CA PRO A 29 1.26 6.57 14.18
C PRO A 29 0.54 7.31 13.03
N LEU A 30 0.42 8.64 13.12
CA LEU A 30 -0.15 9.47 12.07
C LEU A 30 0.72 9.55 10.81
N ASP A 31 1.98 9.10 10.87
CA ASP A 31 2.85 8.98 9.69
C ASP A 31 2.28 8.02 8.65
N ALA A 32 1.53 6.99 9.08
CA ALA A 32 0.80 6.12 8.16
C ALA A 32 -0.26 6.90 7.38
N ILE A 33 -1.04 7.76 8.06
CA ILE A 33 -2.07 8.58 7.40
C ILE A 33 -1.42 9.58 6.44
N ARG A 34 -0.35 10.26 6.86
CA ARG A 34 0.43 11.18 6.02
C ARG A 34 0.90 10.48 4.75
N GLU A 35 1.37 9.25 4.87
CA GLU A 35 1.86 8.46 3.75
C GLU A 35 0.75 7.97 2.82
N ALA A 36 -0.40 7.53 3.34
CA ALA A 36 -1.56 7.23 2.49
C ALA A 36 -2.00 8.45 1.69
N MET A 37 -2.06 9.62 2.33
CA MET A 37 -2.39 10.88 1.65
C MET A 37 -1.38 11.19 0.56
N SER A 38 -0.08 11.07 0.85
CA SER A 38 0.98 11.30 -0.14
C SER A 38 0.86 10.36 -1.34
N ASN A 39 0.55 9.09 -1.13
CA ASN A 39 0.38 8.14 -2.22
C ASN A 39 -0.90 8.41 -3.01
N SER A 40 -2.02 8.70 -2.33
CA SER A 40 -3.31 8.93 -3.00
C SER A 40 -3.30 10.22 -3.82
N CYS A 41 -2.61 11.26 -3.33
CA CYS A 41 -2.52 12.55 -3.99
C CYS A 41 -1.36 12.65 -5.00
N ALA A 42 -0.63 11.57 -5.28
CA ALA A 42 0.41 11.62 -6.31
C ALA A 42 -0.22 11.79 -7.70
N LYS A 43 0.42 12.57 -8.57
CA LYS A 43 -0.11 12.87 -9.92
C LYS A 43 -0.42 11.62 -10.73
N GLU A 44 0.39 10.59 -10.59
CA GLU A 44 0.24 9.31 -11.29
C GLU A 44 -1.00 8.52 -10.84
N VAL A 45 -1.55 8.84 -9.67
CA VAL A 45 -2.75 8.19 -9.13
C VAL A 45 -4.02 8.79 -9.69
N ASP A 46 -3.95 10.06 -10.11
CA ASP A 46 -5.07 10.80 -10.71
C ASP A 46 -6.36 10.69 -9.87
N ALA A 47 -6.21 10.77 -8.55
CA ALA A 47 -7.33 10.82 -7.63
C ALA A 47 -7.89 12.25 -7.56
N SER A 48 -9.21 12.37 -7.65
CA SER A 48 -9.93 13.63 -7.46
C SER A 48 -10.50 13.75 -6.04
N TYR A 49 -10.61 12.62 -5.34
CA TYR A 49 -11.18 12.51 -4.02
C TYR A 49 -10.34 11.60 -3.13
N PHE A 50 -10.16 12.03 -1.88
CA PHE A 50 -9.55 11.23 -0.83
C PHE A 50 -10.37 11.38 0.46
N LYS A 51 -10.64 10.24 1.12
CA LYS A 51 -11.46 10.16 2.32
C LYS A 51 -10.74 9.40 3.42
N ILE A 52 -10.83 9.94 4.63
CA ILE A 52 -10.38 9.29 5.86
C ILE A 52 -11.60 9.05 6.73
N ILE A 53 -11.82 7.81 7.16
CA ILE A 53 -12.81 7.45 8.17
C ILE A 53 -12.05 6.95 9.39
N ILE A 54 -12.35 7.53 10.55
CA ILE A 54 -11.77 7.14 11.83
C ILE A 54 -12.89 6.57 12.69
N PHE A 55 -12.70 5.37 13.21
CA PHE A 55 -13.68 4.72 14.06
C PHE A 55 -13.01 3.78 15.07
N TYR A 56 -13.78 3.37 16.08
CA TYR A 56 -13.33 2.37 17.04
C TYR A 56 -13.93 1.02 16.66
N ASP A 57 -13.06 0.06 16.35
CA ASP A 57 -13.42 -1.34 16.12
C ASP A 57 -13.33 -2.12 17.45
N GLY A 58 -14.39 -2.85 17.82
CA GLY A 58 -14.43 -3.59 19.07
C GLY A 58 -13.38 -4.72 19.18
N SER A 59 -12.86 -5.22 18.06
CA SER A 59 -11.85 -6.29 18.00
C SER A 59 -10.43 -5.75 17.82
N PHE A 60 -10.28 -4.66 17.05
CA PHE A 60 -8.97 -4.14 16.63
C PHE A 60 -8.59 -2.79 17.27
N GLY A 61 -9.53 -2.12 17.94
CA GLY A 61 -9.35 -0.79 18.53
C GLY A 61 -9.52 0.34 17.52
N TRP A 62 -8.86 1.48 17.75
CA TRP A 62 -8.87 2.60 16.81
C TRP A 62 -8.40 2.16 15.42
N SER A 63 -9.25 2.38 14.44
CA SER A 63 -9.12 1.88 13.08
C SER A 63 -9.37 2.99 12.07
N PHE A 64 -8.75 2.86 10.90
CA PHE A 64 -8.79 3.83 9.82
C PHE A 64 -9.24 3.14 8.54
N ILE A 65 -10.14 3.79 7.79
CA ILE A 65 -10.35 3.49 6.36
C ILE A 65 -9.82 4.69 5.58
N LEU A 66 -8.96 4.40 4.61
CA LEU A 66 -8.33 5.38 3.72
C LEU A 66 -8.79 5.00 2.30
N GLU A 67 -9.51 5.89 1.64
CA GLU A 67 -10.14 5.62 0.34
C GLU A 67 -9.82 6.75 -0.64
N ASP A 68 -9.39 6.38 -1.84
CA ASP A 68 -9.18 7.27 -2.99
C ASP A 68 -9.96 6.77 -4.21
N ASP A 69 -10.29 7.69 -5.12
CA ASP A 69 -10.93 7.36 -6.40
C ASP A 69 -9.94 7.29 -7.56
N GLY A 70 -8.66 7.04 -7.28
CA GLY A 70 -7.57 7.03 -8.27
C GLY A 70 -7.61 5.83 -9.21
N ILE A 71 -6.51 5.64 -9.95
CA ILE A 71 -6.38 4.58 -10.95
C ILE A 71 -6.37 3.15 -10.36
N GLY A 72 -6.27 3.01 -9.04
CA GLY A 72 -6.17 1.73 -8.36
C GLY A 72 -4.81 1.03 -8.53
N MET A 73 -4.75 -0.24 -8.17
CA MET A 73 -3.53 -1.06 -8.22
C MET A 73 -3.77 -2.39 -8.91
N ASP A 74 -2.93 -2.73 -9.89
CA ASP A 74 -2.89 -4.03 -10.55
C ASP A 74 -2.00 -5.02 -9.81
N TYR A 75 -2.36 -6.30 -9.88
CA TYR A 75 -1.57 -7.42 -9.39
C TYR A 75 -1.17 -8.33 -10.54
N THR A 76 0.13 -8.43 -10.81
CA THR A 76 0.70 -9.28 -11.84
C THR A 76 1.26 -10.58 -11.26
N GLY A 77 1.63 -10.61 -9.97
CA GLY A 77 2.24 -11.78 -9.34
C GLY A 77 3.65 -12.10 -9.85
N GLU A 78 4.26 -11.16 -10.57
CA GLU A 78 5.58 -11.30 -11.16
C GLU A 78 6.70 -11.19 -10.13
N LYS A 79 7.74 -12.03 -10.28
CA LYS A 79 8.93 -11.98 -9.43
C LYS A 79 9.93 -10.92 -9.86
N ASP A 80 9.93 -10.58 -11.15
CA ASP A 80 10.79 -9.56 -11.73
C ASP A 80 10.29 -8.15 -11.33
N PRO A 81 11.07 -7.35 -10.58
CA PRO A 81 10.65 -6.01 -10.16
C PRO A 81 10.23 -5.08 -11.30
N ALA A 82 10.79 -5.27 -12.50
CA ALA A 82 10.44 -4.45 -13.67
C ALA A 82 9.05 -4.77 -14.23
N LYS A 83 8.49 -5.94 -13.90
CA LYS A 83 7.17 -6.43 -14.38
C LYS A 83 6.10 -6.44 -13.29
N GLN A 84 6.46 -5.98 -12.09
CA GLN A 84 5.53 -5.90 -10.97
C GLN A 84 4.49 -4.79 -11.18
N GLY A 85 3.22 -5.14 -10.94
CA GLY A 85 2.13 -4.19 -10.86
C GLY A 85 2.25 -3.30 -9.62
N ARG A 86 1.35 -2.33 -9.48
CA ARG A 86 1.35 -1.40 -8.33
C ARG A 86 1.06 -2.14 -7.03
N LEU A 87 0.16 -3.13 -7.03
CA LEU A 87 -0.13 -3.91 -5.82
C LEU A 87 1.04 -4.82 -5.46
N ASP A 88 1.74 -5.41 -6.44
CA ASP A 88 2.96 -6.18 -6.18
C ASP A 88 4.03 -5.32 -5.48
N LYS A 89 4.22 -4.08 -5.94
CA LYS A 89 5.17 -3.13 -5.32
C LYS A 89 4.70 -2.67 -3.94
N PHE A 90 3.41 -2.45 -3.75
CA PHE A 90 2.84 -2.16 -2.44
C PHE A 90 3.06 -3.31 -1.45
N LEU A 91 2.97 -4.56 -1.92
CA LEU A 91 3.14 -5.74 -1.08
C LEU A 91 4.61 -6.12 -0.86
N ASN A 92 5.50 -5.92 -1.83
CA ASN A 92 6.90 -6.35 -1.76
C ASN A 92 7.86 -5.20 -1.44
N LEU A 93 9.09 -5.50 -1.02
CA LEU A 93 10.15 -4.49 -0.93
C LEU A 93 10.57 -4.07 -2.35
N ALA A 94 9.87 -3.07 -2.89
CA ALA A 94 10.18 -2.48 -4.18
C ALA A 94 10.89 -1.14 -3.96
N TYR A 95 12.18 -1.08 -4.23
CA TYR A 95 12.95 0.17 -4.27
C TYR A 95 12.62 0.91 -5.57
N SER A 96 11.42 1.49 -5.66
CA SER A 96 10.89 2.04 -6.92
C SER A 96 11.82 3.11 -7.52
N GLY A 97 12.07 4.23 -6.84
CA GLY A 97 12.92 5.29 -7.39
C GLY A 97 14.43 5.00 -7.32
N VAL A 98 14.91 4.43 -6.21
CA VAL A 98 16.35 4.18 -5.98
C VAL A 98 16.95 3.13 -6.93
N ALA A 99 16.15 2.18 -7.41
CA ALA A 99 16.60 1.18 -8.38
C ALA A 99 16.41 1.60 -9.85
N GLY A 100 16.06 2.87 -10.11
CA GLY A 100 15.82 3.38 -11.47
C GLY A 100 14.51 2.89 -12.11
N LEU A 101 13.57 2.38 -11.33
CA LEU A 101 12.26 1.97 -11.80
C LEU A 101 11.30 3.17 -11.76
N LYS A 102 10.24 3.12 -12.59
CA LYS A 102 9.17 4.14 -12.53
C LYS A 102 8.55 4.13 -11.13
N SER A 103 8.54 5.30 -10.50
CA SER A 103 7.92 5.57 -9.21
C SER A 103 6.99 6.78 -9.33
N ASP A 104 5.95 6.78 -8.51
CA ASP A 104 5.08 7.96 -8.35
C ASP A 104 5.87 9.13 -7.77
N GLU A 105 5.37 10.35 -7.93
CA GLU A 105 6.06 11.61 -7.57
C GLU A 105 6.63 11.61 -6.14
N PHE A 106 5.94 10.96 -5.20
CA PHE A 106 6.35 10.85 -3.80
C PHE A 106 6.98 9.48 -3.44
N GLY A 107 6.99 8.52 -4.36
CA GLY A 107 7.40 7.13 -4.18
C GLY A 107 8.90 6.86 -4.31
N PHE A 108 9.77 7.77 -3.89
CA PHE A 108 11.22 7.70 -4.19
C PHE A 108 11.91 6.47 -3.58
N LYS A 109 11.60 6.10 -2.33
CA LYS A 109 12.24 4.96 -1.64
C LYS A 109 11.40 3.67 -1.64
N GLY A 110 10.10 3.76 -1.92
CA GLY A 110 9.17 2.61 -1.86
C GLY A 110 8.97 2.01 -0.46
N LEU A 111 9.41 2.71 0.59
CA LEU A 111 9.33 2.25 1.99
C LEU A 111 8.15 2.83 2.75
N GLY A 112 7.58 3.94 2.30
CA GLY A 112 6.49 4.62 3.00
C GLY A 112 5.24 3.76 3.09
N SER A 113 4.82 3.11 2.00
CA SER A 113 3.70 2.16 2.02
C SER A 113 3.85 1.03 3.06
N LYS A 114 5.07 0.71 3.49
CA LYS A 114 5.33 -0.31 4.52
C LYS A 114 4.94 0.13 5.92
N LEU A 115 4.74 1.43 6.15
CA LEU A 115 4.17 1.95 7.38
C LEU A 115 2.76 1.37 7.63
N MET A 116 2.04 1.00 6.57
CA MET A 116 0.70 0.38 6.67
C MET A 116 0.71 -0.99 7.35
N TYR A 117 1.87 -1.64 7.45
CA TYR A 117 2.01 -2.88 8.22
C TYR A 117 2.08 -2.66 9.73
N LEU A 118 2.16 -1.41 10.22
CA LEU A 118 2.01 -1.08 11.64
C LEU A 118 0.53 -1.12 12.04
N CYS A 119 -0.08 -2.30 11.94
CA CYS A 119 -1.44 -2.56 12.38
C CYS A 119 -1.61 -4.04 12.72
N ARG A 120 -2.70 -4.39 13.42
CA ARG A 120 -3.05 -5.80 13.68
C ARG A 120 -3.55 -6.51 12.43
N LYS A 121 -4.16 -5.77 11.50
CA LYS A 121 -4.77 -6.26 10.28
C LYS A 121 -4.78 -5.15 9.24
N LEU A 122 -4.25 -5.45 8.06
CA LEU A 122 -4.32 -4.60 6.88
C LEU A 122 -5.22 -5.27 5.85
N GLU A 123 -6.25 -4.56 5.42
CA GLU A 123 -7.11 -4.96 4.30
C GLU A 123 -6.95 -3.93 3.18
N ILE A 124 -6.88 -4.42 1.94
CA ILE A 124 -6.72 -3.58 0.76
C ILE A 124 -7.77 -4.04 -0.24
N ASP A 125 -8.68 -3.13 -0.58
CA ASP A 125 -9.58 -3.27 -1.71
C ASP A 125 -9.14 -2.28 -2.79
N THR A 126 -8.99 -2.76 -4.02
CA THR A 126 -8.49 -1.95 -5.12
C THR A 126 -8.96 -2.51 -6.45
N LYS A 127 -9.25 -1.62 -7.39
CA LYS A 127 -9.69 -1.97 -8.74
C LYS A 127 -9.05 -1.01 -9.73
N THR A 128 -8.40 -1.57 -10.75
CA THR A 128 -7.86 -0.74 -11.82
C THR A 128 -8.96 -0.13 -12.68
N LYS A 129 -8.85 1.16 -12.97
CA LYS A 129 -9.61 1.80 -14.05
C LYS A 129 -9.10 1.20 -15.37
N LYS A 130 -9.98 0.53 -16.11
CA LYS A 130 -9.66 -0.02 -17.44
C LYS A 130 -9.48 1.10 -18.46
#